data_AF-Q0V0X0-F1
#
_entry.id   AF-Q0V0X0-F1
#
_cell.length_a   1.000
_cell.length_b   1.000
_cell.length_c   1.000
_cell.angle_alpha   90.00
_cell.angle_beta   90.00
_cell.angle_gamma   90.00
#
_symmetry.space_group_name_H-M   'P 1'
#
loop_
_entity.id
_entity.type
_entity.pdbx_description
1 polymer ?
#
loop_
_entity_poly.entity_id
_entity_poly.type
_entity_poly.pdbx_seq_one_letter_code
_entity_poly.pdbx_strand_id
1 'polypeptide(L)'
;MPLWLNRVDPVFVRNKRQAAAGQLITSYDEDRLDVDPSWVGRMSVQIHPSIKCWRSSGKRHNDPEHCDEEVVRCAPNWQQTGLWRRDYVWVQEFEHGDNRRQSRTVTDGRVVAQLHLILTIIDHTRYDKDGKHMAYIGAFSEVLLFNNNGQIDNTTGMLSVRRRAWNAAPKRRTLQAFKFYDLSTIIRPVHLVPRDLPDSTTRTTMSYYVNNYIDWDEYNRLYSPTFDIDLLRTLREYRRKRTRNN
;
A
#
# COMPACT_ATOMS: atom_id res chain seq x y z
N MET A 1 -19.95 -0.93 -11.14
CA MET A 1 -18.48 -0.85 -11.01
C MET A 1 -17.66 -0.53 -12.30
N PRO A 2 -18.18 -0.04 -13.45
CA PRO A 2 -17.38 -0.07 -14.70
C PRO A 2 -16.63 1.23 -15.06
N LEU A 3 -17.06 2.39 -14.55
CA LEU A 3 -16.54 3.70 -15.01
C LEU A 3 -15.15 4.06 -14.49
N TRP A 4 -14.70 3.42 -13.40
CA TRP A 4 -13.42 3.73 -12.76
C TRP A 4 -12.27 2.96 -13.40
N LEU A 5 -12.46 1.67 -13.72
CA LEU A 5 -11.48 0.82 -14.40
C LEU A 5 -11.07 1.42 -15.76
N ASN A 6 -12.05 1.80 -16.58
CA ASN A 6 -11.82 2.44 -17.89
C ASN A 6 -10.99 3.74 -17.84
N ARG A 7 -10.81 4.33 -16.66
CA ARG A 7 -10.08 5.59 -16.46
C ARG A 7 -8.71 5.40 -15.83
N VAL A 8 -8.52 4.38 -14.99
CA VAL A 8 -7.29 4.17 -14.21
C VAL A 8 -6.33 3.21 -14.91
N ASP A 9 -6.87 2.21 -15.60
CA ASP A 9 -6.08 1.22 -16.35
C ASP A 9 -5.18 1.85 -17.43
N PRO A 10 -5.63 2.85 -18.24
CA PRO A 10 -4.77 3.52 -19.21
C PRO A 10 -3.56 4.22 -18.57
N VAL A 11 -3.78 4.90 -17.43
CA VAL A 11 -2.72 5.63 -16.72
C VAL A 11 -1.65 4.67 -16.22
N PHE A 12 -2.06 3.55 -15.63
CA PHE A 12 -1.13 2.54 -15.15
C PHE A 12 -0.29 1.94 -16.29
N VAL A 13 -0.94 1.53 -17.38
CA VAL A 13 -0.23 0.94 -18.52
C VAL A 13 0.69 1.96 -19.19
N ARG A 14 0.28 3.22 -19.29
CA ARG A 14 1.12 4.30 -19.82
C ARG A 14 2.37 4.46 -18.98
N ASN A 15 2.22 4.58 -17.66
CA ASN A 15 3.36 4.71 -16.75
C ASN A 15 4.30 3.52 -16.87
N LYS A 16 3.78 2.29 -16.98
CA LYS A 16 4.61 1.10 -17.18
C LYS A 16 5.36 1.09 -18.52
N ARG A 17 4.70 1.49 -19.60
CA ARG A 17 5.33 1.62 -20.92
C ARG A 17 6.41 2.71 -20.93
N GLN A 18 6.19 3.84 -20.25
CA GLN A 18 7.15 4.94 -20.13
C GLN A 18 8.37 4.54 -19.29
N ALA A 19 8.15 3.92 -18.12
CA ALA A 19 9.23 3.39 -17.29
C ALA A 19 10.09 2.39 -18.05
N ALA A 20 9.47 1.45 -18.77
CA ALA A 20 10.18 0.46 -19.59
C ALA A 20 10.99 1.11 -20.73
N ALA A 21 10.58 2.30 -21.19
CA ALA A 21 11.30 3.09 -22.20
C ALA A 21 12.35 4.04 -21.59
N GLY A 22 12.59 3.99 -20.27
CA GLY A 22 13.52 4.88 -19.57
C GLY A 22 13.06 6.34 -19.51
N GLN A 23 11.78 6.60 -19.74
CA GLN A 23 11.22 7.95 -19.64
C GLN A 23 10.97 8.32 -18.18
N LEU A 24 11.33 9.54 -17.81
CA LEU A 24 11.05 10.07 -16.48
C LEU A 24 9.54 10.25 -16.31
N ILE A 25 8.98 9.60 -15.30
CA ILE A 25 7.57 9.76 -14.92
C ILE A 25 7.51 10.86 -13.86
N THR A 26 6.77 11.93 -14.14
CA THR A 26 6.57 12.99 -13.16
C THR A 26 5.32 12.72 -12.32
N SER A 27 5.23 13.31 -11.13
CA SER A 27 4.03 13.22 -10.29
C SER A 27 2.75 13.73 -10.99
N TYR A 28 2.90 14.58 -12.01
CA TYR A 28 1.79 15.07 -12.82
C TYR A 28 1.28 14.00 -13.79
N ASP A 29 2.16 13.14 -14.29
CA ASP A 29 1.82 12.04 -15.21
C ASP A 29 1.10 10.90 -14.48
N GLU A 30 1.41 10.68 -13.20
CA GLU A 30 0.73 9.68 -12.36
C GLU A 30 -0.73 10.02 -12.08
N ASP A 31 -1.04 11.31 -11.93
CA ASP A 31 -2.38 11.75 -11.51
C ASP A 31 -3.30 12.08 -12.71
N ARG A 32 -2.78 12.13 -13.95
CA ARG A 32 -3.53 12.60 -15.13
C ARG A 32 -4.20 11.45 -15.89
N LEU A 33 -5.53 11.52 -15.98
CA LEU A 33 -6.32 10.66 -16.88
C LEU A 33 -5.95 10.85 -18.36
N ASP A 34 -5.92 9.75 -19.12
CA ASP A 34 -5.81 9.80 -20.58
C ASP A 34 -7.09 10.38 -21.21
N VAL A 35 -6.90 11.29 -22.17
CA VAL A 35 -8.00 11.96 -22.88
C VAL A 35 -8.71 10.99 -23.83
N ASP A 36 -7.95 10.09 -24.45
CA ASP A 36 -8.45 9.01 -25.28
C ASP A 36 -7.94 7.66 -24.75
N PRO A 37 -8.80 6.83 -24.13
CA PRO A 37 -8.43 5.50 -23.65
C PRO A 37 -8.58 4.41 -24.73
N SER A 38 -8.88 4.75 -25.99
CA SER A 38 -9.13 3.75 -27.06
C SER A 38 -7.95 2.79 -27.27
N TRP A 39 -6.72 3.23 -27.01
CA TRP A 39 -5.50 2.45 -27.17
C TRP A 39 -5.38 1.27 -26.20
N VAL A 40 -6.05 1.30 -25.03
CA VAL A 40 -6.16 0.12 -24.15
C VAL A 40 -7.35 -0.78 -24.49
N GLY A 41 -8.23 -0.38 -25.42
CA GLY A 41 -9.43 -1.14 -25.77
C GLY A 41 -9.18 -2.52 -26.39
N ARG A 42 -7.94 -2.80 -26.81
CA ARG A 42 -7.51 -4.11 -27.33
C ARG A 42 -6.78 -4.97 -26.29
N MET A 43 -6.61 -4.49 -25.06
CA MET A 43 -5.93 -5.22 -23.99
C MET A 43 -6.91 -6.11 -23.24
N SER A 44 -6.43 -7.24 -22.74
CA SER A 44 -7.23 -8.10 -21.86
C SER A 44 -6.92 -7.82 -20.40
N VAL A 45 -7.95 -7.85 -19.55
CA VAL A 45 -7.85 -7.59 -18.11
C VAL A 45 -8.23 -8.86 -17.35
N GLN A 46 -7.34 -9.33 -16.48
CA GLN A 46 -7.59 -10.40 -15.53
C GLN A 46 -7.71 -9.81 -14.13
N ILE A 47 -8.77 -10.16 -13.40
CA ILE A 47 -8.99 -9.69 -12.03
C ILE A 47 -8.60 -10.80 -11.07
N HIS A 48 -7.76 -10.47 -10.11
CA HIS A 48 -7.29 -11.40 -9.09
C HIS A 48 -8.02 -11.15 -7.77
N PRO A 49 -8.42 -12.20 -7.05
CA PRO A 49 -9.15 -12.03 -5.81
C PRO A 49 -8.26 -11.68 -4.61
N SER A 50 -6.97 -11.96 -4.73
CA SER A 50 -6.00 -11.88 -3.64
C SER A 50 -4.58 -11.84 -4.17
N ILE A 51 -3.68 -11.30 -3.37
CA ILE A 51 -2.23 -11.40 -3.56
C ILE A 51 -1.58 -12.04 -2.33
N LYS A 52 -0.46 -12.72 -2.57
CA LYS A 52 0.47 -13.13 -1.52
C LYS A 52 1.50 -12.02 -1.34
N CYS A 53 1.75 -11.66 -0.09
CA CYS A 53 2.80 -10.72 0.30
C CYS A 53 3.70 -11.39 1.33
N TRP A 54 4.91 -10.85 1.47
CA TRP A 54 5.93 -11.40 2.35
C TRP A 54 6.20 -10.40 3.45
N ARG A 55 6.06 -10.85 4.70
CA ARG A 55 6.26 -10.02 5.88
C ARG A 55 7.42 -10.58 6.69
N SER A 56 8.37 -9.75 7.13
CA SER A 56 9.42 -10.19 8.07
C SER A 56 8.81 -10.88 9.29
N SER A 57 9.31 -12.07 9.62
CA SER A 57 8.75 -12.89 10.69
C SER A 57 9.14 -12.38 12.07
N GLY A 58 8.16 -11.98 12.88
CA GLY A 58 8.38 -11.67 14.29
C GLY A 58 8.62 -12.93 15.16
N LYS A 59 8.31 -14.12 14.65
CA LYS A 59 8.48 -15.39 15.38
C LYS A 59 9.92 -15.90 15.29
N ARG A 60 10.62 -15.64 14.18
CA ARG A 60 11.99 -16.12 13.94
C ARG A 60 13.02 -15.03 14.17
N HIS A 61 13.13 -14.58 15.42
CA HIS A 61 14.09 -13.56 15.86
C HIS A 61 15.58 -13.88 15.59
N ASN A 62 15.91 -15.10 15.15
CA ASN A 62 17.27 -15.53 14.82
C ASN A 62 17.62 -15.30 13.35
N ASP A 63 16.61 -15.09 12.51
CA ASP A 63 16.73 -15.00 11.05
C ASP A 63 15.97 -13.75 10.57
N PRO A 64 16.64 -12.58 10.55
CA PRO A 64 16.00 -11.31 10.23
C PRO A 64 15.55 -11.20 8.76
N GLU A 65 16.07 -12.08 7.89
CA GLU A 65 15.69 -12.15 6.47
C GLU A 65 14.48 -13.05 6.24
N HIS A 66 14.07 -13.83 7.26
CA HIS A 66 12.92 -14.70 7.13
C HIS A 66 11.63 -13.90 6.98
N CYS A 67 10.88 -14.20 5.92
CA CYS A 67 9.56 -13.65 5.70
C CYS A 67 8.49 -14.75 5.80
N ASP A 68 7.43 -14.46 6.55
CA ASP A 68 6.20 -15.24 6.58
C ASP A 68 5.32 -14.84 5.39
N GLU A 69 4.71 -15.83 4.74
CA GLU A 69 3.75 -15.62 3.66
C GLU A 69 2.39 -15.18 4.24
N GLU A 70 1.87 -14.05 3.77
CA GLU A 70 0.54 -13.55 4.15
C GLU A 70 -0.33 -13.29 2.91
N VAL A 71 -1.63 -13.58 3.05
CA VAL A 71 -2.61 -13.41 1.95
C VAL A 71 -3.48 -12.18 2.19
N VAL A 72 -3.49 -11.29 1.21
CA VAL A 72 -4.30 -10.06 1.20
C VAL A 72 -5.40 -10.18 0.17
N ARG A 73 -6.62 -9.77 0.54
CA ARG A 73 -7.83 -10.04 -0.24
C ARG A 73 -8.57 -8.75 -0.61
N CYS A 74 -9.12 -8.73 -1.83
CA CYS A 74 -9.98 -7.64 -2.32
C CYS A 74 -11.30 -8.17 -2.94
N ALA A 75 -11.67 -9.41 -2.62
CA ALA A 75 -12.72 -10.15 -3.29
C ALA A 75 -13.85 -10.57 -2.32
N PRO A 76 -15.06 -10.87 -2.83
CA PRO A 76 -16.24 -11.22 -2.01
C PRO A 76 -16.14 -12.56 -1.26
N ASN A 77 -14.98 -13.21 -1.28
CA ASN A 77 -14.77 -14.63 -0.97
C ASN A 77 -14.97 -15.04 0.50
N TRP A 78 -15.30 -14.13 1.41
CA TRP A 78 -15.59 -14.44 2.81
C TRP A 78 -17.07 -14.80 3.07
N GLN A 79 -17.88 -14.79 2.01
CA GLN A 79 -19.05 -15.65 1.73
C GLN A 79 -20.19 -15.80 2.76
N GLN A 80 -20.21 -15.15 3.93
CA GLN A 80 -21.36 -15.25 4.86
C GLN A 80 -22.08 -13.93 5.17
N THR A 81 -21.62 -12.81 4.64
CA THR A 81 -21.97 -11.47 5.15
C THR A 81 -22.33 -10.45 4.08
N GLY A 82 -22.28 -10.85 2.80
CA GLY A 82 -22.71 -10.04 1.66
C GLY A 82 -21.87 -8.79 1.34
N LEU A 83 -20.91 -8.41 2.19
CA LEU A 83 -20.06 -7.24 1.95
C LEU A 83 -18.75 -7.64 1.27
N TRP A 84 -18.07 -6.72 0.61
CA TRP A 84 -16.76 -7.00 0.01
C TRP A 84 -15.67 -6.88 1.07
N ARG A 85 -14.81 -7.89 1.19
CA ARG A 85 -13.62 -7.77 2.03
C ARG A 85 -12.56 -6.98 1.26
N ARG A 86 -12.11 -5.88 1.87
CA ARG A 86 -11.06 -5.00 1.35
C ARG A 86 -10.03 -4.82 2.44
N ASP A 87 -8.94 -5.55 2.33
CA ASP A 87 -7.84 -5.48 3.28
C ASP A 87 -7.04 -4.18 3.09
N TYR A 88 -6.35 -3.76 4.15
CA TYR A 88 -5.43 -2.62 4.12
C TYR A 88 -4.00 -3.13 4.02
N VAL A 89 -3.13 -2.34 3.40
CA VAL A 89 -1.72 -2.66 3.18
C VAL A 89 -0.83 -1.44 3.39
N TRP A 90 0.43 -1.71 3.73
CA TRP A 90 1.52 -0.75 3.59
C TRP A 90 2.01 -0.76 2.15
N VAL A 91 2.17 0.44 1.58
CA VAL A 91 2.69 0.65 0.23
C VAL A 91 3.87 1.60 0.28
N GLN A 92 4.95 1.26 -0.39
CA GLN A 92 6.09 2.17 -0.61
C GLN A 92 5.75 3.12 -1.76
N GLU A 93 5.50 4.40 -1.48
CA GLU A 93 5.11 5.37 -2.52
C GLU A 93 6.30 6.22 -3.01
N PHE A 94 7.29 6.51 -2.15
CA PHE A 94 8.51 7.24 -2.51
C PHE A 94 9.74 6.56 -1.96
N GLU A 95 10.89 6.73 -2.58
CA GLU A 95 12.15 6.35 -1.99
C GLU A 95 12.51 7.25 -0.80
N HIS A 96 13.28 6.71 0.15
CA HIS A 96 13.75 7.42 1.34
C HIS A 96 14.51 8.69 0.93
N GLY A 97 14.10 9.86 1.43
CA GLY A 97 14.82 11.14 1.20
C GLY A 97 14.18 12.13 0.23
N ASP A 98 12.97 11.90 -0.30
CA ASP A 98 12.25 12.94 -1.05
C ASP A 98 11.72 14.04 -0.10
N ASN A 99 12.58 15.02 0.21
CA ASN A 99 12.38 16.13 1.15
C ASN A 99 11.21 17.08 0.79
N ARG A 100 10.48 16.83 -0.29
CA ARG A 100 9.41 17.69 -0.78
C ARG A 100 8.09 17.56 0.00
N ARG A 101 7.92 16.53 0.86
CA ARG A 101 6.70 16.34 1.66
C ARG A 101 7.00 15.92 3.11
N GLN A 102 6.93 16.89 4.04
CA GLN A 102 7.21 16.72 5.47
C GLN A 102 6.37 15.64 6.20
N SER A 103 5.19 15.26 5.69
CA SER A 103 4.37 14.21 6.32
C SER A 103 4.80 12.78 5.95
N ARG A 104 5.70 12.64 4.98
CA ARG A 104 6.19 11.35 4.46
C ARG A 104 7.66 11.09 4.81
N THR A 105 8.33 12.07 5.40
CA THR A 105 9.67 11.92 5.98
C THR A 105 9.65 11.10 7.27
N VAL A 106 8.51 11.03 7.95
CA VAL A 106 8.35 10.26 9.21
C VAL A 106 8.10 8.78 8.94
N THR A 107 7.44 8.44 7.83
CA THR A 107 7.11 7.07 7.47
C THR A 107 7.99 6.53 6.34
N ASP A 108 9.11 7.20 6.05
CA ASP A 108 10.05 6.83 4.98
C ASP A 108 9.37 6.58 3.63
N GLY A 109 8.44 7.45 3.23
CA GLY A 109 7.71 7.34 1.96
C GLY A 109 6.62 6.27 1.94
N ARG A 110 6.38 5.56 3.05
CA ARG A 110 5.33 4.55 3.18
C ARG A 110 3.97 5.18 3.46
N VAL A 111 2.93 4.60 2.87
CA VAL A 111 1.54 4.98 3.09
C VAL A 111 0.66 3.77 3.37
N VAL A 112 -0.45 3.98 4.08
CA VAL A 112 -1.48 2.96 4.24
C VAL A 112 -2.50 3.12 3.13
N ALA A 113 -2.82 2.02 2.45
CA ALA A 113 -3.83 2.00 1.41
C ALA A 113 -4.82 0.85 1.61
N GLN A 114 -6.07 1.05 1.21
CA GLN A 114 -7.07 0.00 1.13
C GLN A 114 -7.05 -0.63 -0.26
N LEU A 115 -6.96 -1.95 -0.36
CA LEU A 115 -7.03 -2.64 -1.64
C LEU A 115 -8.48 -2.79 -2.11
N HIS A 116 -8.75 -2.33 -3.32
CA HIS A 116 -10.06 -2.45 -3.95
C HIS A 116 -10.07 -3.51 -5.05
N LEU A 117 -9.04 -3.54 -5.89
CA LEU A 117 -8.90 -4.53 -6.97
C LEU A 117 -7.43 -4.84 -7.21
N ILE A 118 -7.15 -6.09 -7.59
CA ILE A 118 -5.87 -6.51 -8.12
C ILE A 118 -6.13 -6.97 -9.55
N LEU A 119 -5.33 -6.50 -10.50
CA LEU A 119 -5.52 -6.86 -11.89
C LEU A 119 -4.21 -7.00 -12.66
N THR A 120 -4.27 -7.83 -13.68
CA THR A 120 -3.23 -7.98 -14.71
C THR A 120 -3.80 -7.50 -16.03
N ILE A 121 -3.11 -6.57 -16.67
CA ILE A 121 -3.42 -6.08 -18.01
C ILE A 121 -2.43 -6.68 -18.99
N ILE A 122 -2.93 -7.42 -19.97
CA ILE A 122 -2.12 -8.06 -21.00
C ILE A 122 -2.18 -7.21 -22.26
N ASP A 123 -1.00 -6.76 -22.68
CA ASP A 123 -0.78 -5.92 -23.84
C ASP A 123 -0.37 -6.78 -25.04
N HIS A 124 -1.38 -7.14 -25.83
CA HIS A 124 -1.20 -7.98 -27.03
C HIS A 124 -0.35 -7.34 -28.12
N THR A 125 -0.04 -6.03 -28.01
CA THR A 125 0.77 -5.31 -29.00
C THR A 125 2.26 -5.32 -28.70
N ARG A 126 2.66 -5.76 -27.50
CA ARG A 126 4.06 -5.82 -27.07
C ARG A 126 4.43 -7.22 -26.60
N TYR A 127 5.69 -7.57 -26.82
CA TYR A 127 6.25 -8.83 -26.39
C TYR A 127 7.41 -8.60 -25.44
N ASP A 128 7.54 -9.48 -24.46
CA ASP A 128 8.70 -9.53 -23.57
C ASP A 128 9.90 -10.21 -24.24
N LYS A 129 10.98 -10.39 -23.48
CA LYS A 129 12.23 -11.02 -23.97
C LYS A 129 12.04 -12.49 -24.34
N ASP A 130 11.01 -13.15 -23.81
CA ASP A 130 10.69 -14.55 -24.03
C ASP A 130 9.64 -14.74 -25.15
N GLY A 131 9.26 -13.65 -25.84
CA GLY A 131 8.26 -13.66 -26.90
C GLY A 131 6.82 -13.81 -26.41
N LYS A 132 6.56 -13.64 -25.11
CA LYS A 132 5.19 -13.63 -24.55
C LYS A 132 4.63 -12.22 -24.54
N HIS A 133 3.30 -12.10 -24.54
CA HIS A 133 2.65 -10.81 -24.42
C HIS A 133 3.02 -10.12 -23.10
N MET A 134 3.35 -8.83 -23.17
CA MET A 134 3.65 -8.04 -21.99
C MET A 134 2.46 -8.01 -21.04
N ALA A 135 2.71 -8.34 -19.77
CA ALA A 135 1.70 -8.29 -18.72
C ALA A 135 2.08 -7.24 -17.66
N TYR A 136 1.16 -6.33 -17.36
CA TYR A 136 1.32 -5.33 -16.30
C TYR A 136 0.43 -5.71 -15.13
N ILE A 137 1.03 -5.95 -13.97
CA ILE A 137 0.31 -6.38 -12.78
C ILE A 137 0.35 -5.27 -11.74
N GLY A 138 -0.80 -4.97 -11.14
CA GLY A 138 -0.83 -4.07 -10.02
C GLY A 138 -2.18 -4.03 -9.30
N ALA A 139 -2.24 -3.09 -8.37
CA ALA A 139 -3.31 -3.01 -7.40
C ALA A 139 -3.93 -1.62 -7.36
N PHE A 140 -5.22 -1.58 -7.63
CA PHE A 140 -6.05 -0.40 -7.44
C PHE A 140 -6.38 -0.24 -5.96
N SER A 141 -5.88 0.84 -5.36
CA SER A 141 -5.92 1.06 -3.93
C SER A 141 -6.37 2.47 -3.58
N GLU A 142 -7.09 2.63 -2.47
CA GLU A 142 -7.43 3.92 -1.89
C GLU A 142 -6.39 4.29 -0.82
N VAL A 143 -5.62 5.36 -1.05
CA VAL A 143 -4.61 5.85 -0.12
C VAL A 143 -5.28 6.60 1.01
N LEU A 144 -4.98 6.19 2.24
CA LEU A 144 -5.43 6.88 3.45
C LEU A 144 -4.49 8.05 3.77
N LEU A 145 -5.05 9.11 4.33
CA LEU A 145 -4.28 10.26 4.78
C LEU A 145 -3.83 10.05 6.21
N PHE A 146 -2.55 10.26 6.50
CA PHE A 146 -2.11 10.35 7.89
C PHE A 146 -2.75 11.54 8.59
N ASN A 147 -3.16 11.34 9.83
CA ASN A 147 -3.41 12.44 10.75
C ASN A 147 -2.07 12.93 11.31
N ASN A 148 -2.04 14.17 11.78
CA ASN A 148 -0.85 14.79 12.39
C ASN A 148 0.44 14.60 11.58
N ASN A 149 0.33 14.61 10.24
CA ASN A 149 1.46 14.44 9.32
C ASN A 149 2.28 13.14 9.56
N GLY A 150 1.64 12.06 9.98
CA GLY A 150 2.33 10.78 10.19
C GLY A 150 3.02 10.65 11.55
N GLN A 151 2.82 11.62 12.44
CA GLN A 151 3.36 11.56 13.80
C GLN A 151 2.55 10.60 14.67
N ILE A 152 3.23 9.97 15.62
CA ILE A 152 2.61 9.14 16.66
C ILE A 152 1.72 10.03 17.53
N ASP A 153 0.51 9.56 17.80
CA ASP A 153 -0.37 10.22 18.76
C ASP A 153 0.18 10.02 20.18
N ASN A 154 0.48 11.12 20.88
CA ASN A 154 1.14 11.09 22.19
C ASN A 154 0.33 10.36 23.28
N THR A 155 -1.00 10.29 23.13
CA THR A 155 -1.88 9.70 24.14
C THR A 155 -1.98 8.18 23.94
N THR A 156 -2.13 7.74 22.69
CA THR A 156 -2.31 6.33 22.36
C THR A 156 -1.02 5.61 22.02
N GLY A 157 0.05 6.34 21.68
CA GLY A 157 1.28 5.77 21.15
C GLY A 157 1.06 5.09 19.80
N MET A 158 0.03 5.47 19.04
CA MET A 158 -0.35 4.85 17.77
C MET A 158 -0.35 5.86 16.63
N LEU A 159 -0.03 5.37 15.42
CA LEU A 159 -0.20 6.16 14.19
C LEU A 159 -1.67 6.15 13.79
N SER A 160 -2.22 7.29 13.37
CA SER A 160 -3.59 7.35 12.88
C SER A 160 -3.68 7.80 11.43
N VAL A 161 -4.63 7.20 10.73
CA VAL A 161 -4.96 7.42 9.32
C VAL A 161 -6.45 7.70 9.19
N ARG A 162 -6.83 8.40 8.13
CA ARG A 162 -8.24 8.68 7.83
C ARG A 162 -8.51 8.54 6.35
N ARG A 163 -9.76 8.22 6.03
CA ARG A 163 -10.23 8.34 4.65
C ARG A 163 -10.28 9.80 4.26
N ARG A 164 -9.98 10.08 3.00
CA ARG A 164 -10.15 11.42 2.45
C ARG A 164 -11.64 11.70 2.34
N ALA A 165 -12.11 12.83 2.87
CA ALA A 165 -13.48 13.27 2.63
C ALA A 165 -13.68 13.48 1.13
N TRP A 166 -14.72 12.88 0.58
CA TRP A 166 -15.08 13.03 -0.82
C TRP A 166 -15.78 14.38 -0.97
N ASN A 167 -15.01 15.46 -0.90
CA ASN A 167 -15.55 16.77 -1.26
C ASN A 167 -15.92 16.67 -2.73
N ALA A 168 -17.18 16.95 -3.07
CA ALA A 168 -17.71 16.95 -4.43
C ALA A 168 -17.12 18.08 -5.31
N ALA A 169 -15.82 18.38 -5.16
CA ALA A 169 -15.13 19.41 -5.91
C ALA A 169 -14.89 18.92 -7.35
N PRO A 170 -15.22 19.73 -8.37
CA PRO A 170 -15.36 19.29 -9.76
C PRO A 170 -14.04 19.17 -10.54
N LYS A 171 -12.92 18.80 -9.91
CA LYS A 171 -11.67 18.51 -10.65
C LYS A 171 -11.61 17.02 -11.00
N ARG A 172 -12.46 16.64 -11.95
CA ARG A 172 -12.66 15.30 -12.57
C ARG A 172 -11.42 14.68 -13.26
N ARG A 173 -10.21 15.21 -13.07
CA ARG A 173 -9.01 14.83 -13.81
C ARG A 173 -7.89 14.20 -12.98
N THR A 174 -8.00 14.23 -11.65
CA THR A 174 -6.96 13.74 -10.73
C THR A 174 -7.48 12.61 -9.86
N LEU A 175 -6.79 11.47 -9.86
CA LEU A 175 -7.09 10.31 -9.01
C LEU A 175 -6.62 10.54 -7.55
N GLN A 176 -7.10 11.61 -6.90
CA GLN A 176 -6.45 12.15 -5.70
C GLN A 176 -6.42 11.24 -4.46
N ALA A 177 -7.29 10.24 -4.39
CA ALA A 177 -7.34 9.27 -3.29
C ALA A 177 -7.10 7.84 -3.77
N PHE A 178 -7.29 7.55 -5.05
CA PHE A 178 -7.16 6.21 -5.59
C PHE A 178 -5.93 6.13 -6.46
N LYS A 179 -5.05 5.18 -6.19
CA LYS A 179 -3.84 5.00 -6.97
C LYS A 179 -3.76 3.58 -7.46
N PHE A 180 -3.06 3.42 -8.58
CA PHE A 180 -2.70 2.13 -9.08
C PHE A 180 -1.23 1.90 -8.76
N TYR A 181 -0.96 0.92 -7.92
CA TYR A 181 0.39 0.57 -7.50
C TYR A 181 0.87 -0.66 -8.25
N ASP A 182 2.18 -0.70 -8.55
CA ASP A 182 2.80 -1.97 -8.91
C ASP A 182 2.73 -2.91 -7.70
N LEU A 183 2.55 -4.21 -7.93
CA LEU A 183 2.54 -5.18 -6.83
C LEU A 183 3.84 -5.19 -6.03
N SER A 184 4.98 -4.90 -6.66
CA SER A 184 6.29 -4.82 -6.00
C SER A 184 6.38 -3.70 -4.96
N THR A 185 5.52 -2.69 -5.00
CA THR A 185 5.49 -1.62 -3.99
C THR A 185 4.59 -1.94 -2.82
N ILE A 186 3.76 -2.99 -2.90
CA ILE A 186 2.97 -3.48 -1.77
C ILE A 186 3.90 -4.24 -0.84
N ILE A 187 4.00 -3.75 0.39
CA ILE A 187 4.91 -4.31 1.39
C ILE A 187 4.23 -5.48 2.09
N ARG A 188 3.10 -5.25 2.75
CA ARG A 188 2.40 -6.24 3.60
C ARG A 188 1.01 -5.75 4.03
N PRO A 189 0.18 -6.60 4.67
CA PRO A 189 -1.10 -6.20 5.23
C PRO A 189 -0.95 -5.26 6.43
N VAL A 190 -2.00 -4.50 6.70
CA VAL A 190 -2.12 -3.58 7.83
C VAL A 190 -3.43 -3.81 8.55
N HIS A 191 -3.36 -3.90 9.87
CA HIS A 191 -4.54 -3.98 10.71
C HIS A 191 -4.93 -2.59 11.21
N LEU A 192 -6.17 -2.18 10.92
CA LEU A 192 -6.71 -0.90 11.35
C LEU A 192 -7.78 -1.08 12.41
N VAL A 193 -7.72 -0.26 13.46
CA VAL A 193 -8.72 -0.20 14.54
C VAL A 193 -9.46 1.13 14.43
N PRO A 194 -10.81 1.15 14.43
CA PRO A 194 -11.56 2.41 14.42
C PRO A 194 -11.14 3.33 15.57
N ARG A 195 -10.83 4.59 15.26
CA ARG A 195 -10.56 5.62 16.27
C ARG A 195 -11.87 6.24 16.77
N ASP A 196 -12.76 6.53 15.84
CA ASP A 196 -14.01 7.22 16.12
C ASP A 196 -15.12 6.19 16.36
N LEU A 197 -15.98 6.46 17.34
CA LEU A 197 -17.24 5.70 17.49
C LEU A 197 -18.06 5.90 16.20
N PRO A 198 -18.75 4.86 15.71
CA PRO A 198 -19.54 4.97 14.49
C PRO A 198 -20.75 5.87 14.74
N ASP A 199 -20.57 7.18 14.55
CA ASP A 199 -21.69 8.11 14.58
C ASP A 199 -22.38 8.08 13.22
N SER A 200 -23.72 7.98 13.24
CA SER A 200 -24.53 7.65 12.06
C SER A 200 -24.51 8.73 10.96
N THR A 201 -23.95 9.91 11.26
CA THR A 201 -24.00 11.13 10.45
C THR A 201 -22.68 11.46 9.72
N THR A 202 -21.53 10.86 10.09
CA THR A 202 -20.20 11.24 9.56
C THR A 202 -19.40 10.06 8.99
N ARG A 203 -20.04 9.22 8.16
CA ARG A 203 -19.33 8.17 7.38
C ARG A 203 -18.22 8.70 6.46
N THR A 204 -18.13 10.01 6.25
CA THR A 204 -17.22 10.66 5.30
C THR A 204 -15.82 10.92 5.84
N THR A 205 -15.58 10.82 7.15
CA THR A 205 -14.27 11.14 7.77
C THR A 205 -13.82 10.13 8.82
N MET A 206 -14.16 8.85 8.65
CA MET A 206 -13.76 7.80 9.59
C MET A 206 -12.23 7.72 9.72
N SER A 207 -11.73 7.88 10.95
CA SER A 207 -10.32 7.70 11.31
C SER A 207 -10.07 6.34 11.93
N TYR A 208 -8.86 5.85 11.75
CA TYR A 208 -8.39 4.57 12.26
C TYR A 208 -7.00 4.73 12.87
N TYR A 209 -6.70 3.93 13.88
CA TYR A 209 -5.35 3.68 14.34
C TYR A 209 -4.76 2.48 13.60
N VAL A 210 -3.48 2.57 13.26
CA VAL A 210 -2.68 1.42 12.82
C VAL A 210 -2.37 0.57 14.04
N ASN A 211 -2.78 -0.71 14.02
CA ASN A 211 -2.61 -1.62 15.13
C ASN A 211 -1.15 -2.06 15.29
N ASN A 212 -0.41 -1.32 16.12
CA ASN A 212 0.97 -1.61 16.48
C ASN A 212 1.14 -2.91 17.29
N TYR A 213 0.10 -3.49 17.89
CA TYR A 213 0.22 -4.75 18.63
C TYR A 213 0.30 -5.98 17.72
N ILE A 214 -0.33 -5.89 16.54
CA ILE A 214 -0.22 -6.94 15.51
C ILE A 214 1.03 -6.71 14.66
N ASP A 215 1.40 -5.44 14.45
CA ASP A 215 2.46 -5.03 13.52
C ASP A 215 3.63 -4.31 14.24
N TRP A 216 3.99 -4.78 15.45
CA TRP A 216 4.95 -4.13 16.37
C TRP A 216 6.32 -3.87 15.76
N ASP A 217 6.91 -4.87 15.10
CA ASP A 217 8.25 -4.73 14.53
C ASP A 217 8.29 -3.65 13.44
N GLU A 218 7.23 -3.55 12.62
CA GLU A 218 7.14 -2.49 11.62
C GLU A 218 6.89 -1.14 12.24
N TYR A 219 6.03 -1.12 13.26
CA TYR A 219 5.73 0.11 13.96
C TYR A 219 7.00 0.76 14.50
N ASN A 220 7.95 -0.05 15.00
CA ASN A 220 9.25 0.47 15.44
C ASN A 220 10.19 0.81 14.27
N ARG A 221 10.21 0.01 13.19
CA ARG A 221 11.01 0.31 12.00
C ARG A 221 10.60 1.61 11.30
N LEU A 222 9.33 2.02 11.40
CA LEU A 222 8.86 3.30 10.85
C LEU A 222 9.60 4.51 11.44
N TYR A 223 10.09 4.43 12.68
CA TYR A 223 10.71 5.57 13.38
C TYR A 223 12.15 5.33 13.78
N SER A 224 12.70 4.15 13.47
CA SER A 224 14.09 3.81 13.75
C SER A 224 14.67 2.99 12.62
N PRO A 225 15.49 3.62 11.73
CA PRO A 225 16.18 2.92 10.66
C PRO A 225 17.22 1.92 11.19
N THR A 226 17.61 2.02 12.47
CA THR A 226 18.51 1.09 13.15
C THR A 226 17.80 0.07 14.02
N PHE A 227 16.46 0.02 14.01
CA PHE A 227 15.68 -0.84 14.92
C PHE A 227 16.15 -2.29 14.91
N ASP A 228 16.39 -2.86 13.72
CA ASP A 228 16.85 -4.24 13.59
C ASP A 228 18.25 -4.42 14.23
N ILE A 229 19.15 -3.45 14.07
CA ILE A 229 20.49 -3.46 14.67
C ILE A 229 20.41 -3.34 16.20
N ASP A 230 19.54 -2.46 16.70
CA ASP A 230 19.39 -2.19 18.13
C ASP A 230 18.66 -3.34 18.84
N LEU A 231 17.66 -3.94 18.19
CA LEU A 231 16.99 -5.16 18.65
C LEU A 231 17.97 -6.32 18.73
N LEU A 232 18.76 -6.57 17.68
CA LEU A 232 19.78 -7.62 17.67
C LEU A 232 20.83 -7.42 18.76
N ARG A 233 21.26 -6.17 19.00
CA ARG A 233 22.18 -5.82 20.09
C ARG A 233 21.58 -6.16 21.45
N THR A 234 20.35 -5.71 21.69
CA THR A 234 19.61 -5.95 22.94
C THR A 234 19.40 -7.44 23.21
N LEU A 235 19.04 -8.21 22.18
CA LEU A 235 18.88 -9.67 22.28
C LEU A 235 20.20 -10.38 22.60
N ARG A 236 21.32 -9.95 21.99
CA ARG A 236 22.66 -10.48 22.31
C ARG A 236 23.05 -10.19 23.76
N GLU A 237 22.80 -8.98 24.23
CA GLU A 237 23.07 -8.60 25.62
C GLU A 237 22.22 -9.39 26.62
N TYR A 238 20.93 -9.57 26.33
CA TYR A 238 20.03 -10.37 27.15
C TYR A 238 20.49 -11.84 27.23
N ARG A 239 20.86 -12.45 26.10
CA ARG A 239 21.42 -13.82 26.08
C ARG A 239 22.71 -13.94 26.90
N ARG A 240 23.60 -12.94 26.82
CA ARG A 240 24.83 -12.87 27.64
C ARG A 240 24.53 -12.75 29.14
N LYS A 241 23.51 -12.00 29.53
CA LYS A 241 23.08 -11.90 30.94
C LYS A 241 22.48 -13.22 31.43
N ARG A 242 21.69 -13.90 30.61
CA ARG A 242 21.04 -15.17 30.97
C ARG A 242 22.05 -16.33 31.14
N THR A 243 23.10 -16.35 30.34
CA THR A 243 24.20 -17.33 30.44
C THR A 243 25.15 -17.08 31.60
N ARG A 244 25.15 -15.87 32.20
CA ARG A 244 25.92 -15.56 33.41
C ARG A 244 25.19 -15.87 34.72
N ASN A 245 23.86 -16.00 34.66
CA ASN A 245 23.00 -16.25 35.82
C ASN A 245 22.57 -17.74 35.94
N ASN A 246 23.07 -18.61 35.06
CA ASN A 246 23.02 -20.07 35.16
C ASN A 246 24.43 -20.58 35.39
#